data_AF-A0A3C1GA84-F1
#
_entry.id   AF-A0A3C1GA84-F1
#
_cell.length_a   1.000
_cell.length_b   1.000
_cell.length_c   1.000
_cell.angle_alpha   90.00
_cell.angle_beta   90.00
_cell.angle_gamma   90.00
#
_symmetry.space_group_name_H-M   'P 1'
#
loop_
_entity.id
_entity.type
_entity.pdbx_description
1 polymer ?
#
loop_
_entity_poly.entity_id
_entity_poly.type
_entity_poly.pdbx_seq_one_letter_code
_entity_poly.pdbx_strand_id
1 'polypeptide(L)'
;MSDRYILTVEEALSVIPDAEFIHTVIVGGSMMLGADWDREDVVEHVTKAGGAQLGGPLAVGMGHGLCLDPRRRLFAAHDPERMAALEATIAAEPEPQSVADPA
;
A
#
# COMPACT_ATOMS: atom_id res chain seq x y z
N MET A 1 13.41 -1.55 13.98
CA MET A 1 13.34 -0.38 13.08
C MET A 1 12.51 -0.82 11.91
N SER A 2 11.21 -0.49 11.87
CA SER A 2 10.41 -0.77 10.68
C SER A 2 10.53 0.45 9.80
N ASP A 3 11.57 0.48 8.98
CA ASP A 3 11.68 1.45 7.91
C ASP A 3 10.39 1.36 7.08
N ARG A 4 9.74 2.51 6.88
CA ARG A 4 8.53 2.56 6.07
C ARG A 4 8.97 2.44 4.62
N TYR A 5 8.73 1.28 4.02
CA TYR A 5 9.03 1.09 2.60
C TYR A 5 8.02 1.87 1.75
N ILE A 6 8.52 2.71 0.86
CA ILE A 6 7.70 3.43 -0.12
C ILE A 6 7.78 2.66 -1.43
N LEU A 7 6.65 2.10 -1.84
CA LEU A 7 6.49 1.49 -3.14
C LEU A 7 6.49 2.58 -4.21
N THR A 8 7.27 2.37 -5.25
CA THR A 8 7.14 3.11 -6.50
C THR A 8 5.73 2.91 -7.10
N VAL A 9 5.36 3.74 -8.08
CA VAL A 9 4.11 3.57 -8.82
C VAL A 9 4.03 2.16 -9.42
N GLU A 10 5.10 1.69 -10.07
CA GLU A 10 5.10 0.38 -10.74
C GLU A 10 4.89 -0.77 -9.74
N GLU A 11 5.59 -0.74 -8.61
CA GLU A 11 5.43 -1.76 -7.56
C GLU A 11 4.02 -1.73 -6.96
N ALA A 12 3.50 -0.54 -6.64
CA ALA A 12 2.17 -0.39 -6.08
C ALA A 12 1.08 -0.87 -7.05
N LEU A 13 1.21 -0.56 -8.35
CA LEU A 13 0.28 -1.02 -9.37
C LEU A 13 0.38 -2.54 -9.60
N SER A 14 1.57 -3.13 -9.44
CA SER A 14 1.79 -4.57 -9.66
C SER A 14 0.99 -5.46 -8.69
N VAL A 15 0.63 -4.94 -7.52
CA VAL A 15 -0.09 -5.67 -6.47
C VAL A 15 -1.56 -5.30 -6.37
N ILE A 16 -2.08 -4.41 -7.22
CA ILE A 16 -3.51 -4.13 -7.29
C ILE A 16 -4.22 -5.35 -7.90
N PRO A 17 -5.29 -5.87 -7.28
CA PRO A 17 -6.08 -6.96 -7.83
C PRO A 17 -6.66 -6.66 -9.21
N ASP A 18 -6.86 -7.69 -10.03
CA ASP A 18 -7.55 -7.59 -11.31
C ASP A 18 -9.08 -7.66 -11.10
N ALA A 19 -9.63 -6.75 -10.30
CA ALA A 19 -11.05 -6.62 -10.01
C ALA A 19 -11.58 -5.24 -10.43
N GLU A 20 -12.86 -5.14 -10.78
CA GLU A 20 -13.49 -3.86 -11.13
C GLU A 20 -13.48 -2.88 -9.95
N PHE A 21 -13.75 -3.40 -8.75
CA PHE A 21 -13.75 -2.64 -7.52
C PHE A 21 -12.68 -3.15 -6.55
N ILE A 22 -11.99 -2.22 -5.91
CA ILE A 22 -10.95 -2.48 -4.92
C ILE A 22 -11.47 -2.08 -3.55
N HIS A 23 -11.49 -3.03 -2.62
CA HIS A 23 -11.90 -2.75 -1.25
C HIS A 23 -10.88 -1.83 -0.58
N THR A 24 -11.35 -0.75 0.04
CA THR A 24 -10.54 0.19 0.82
C THR A 24 -11.05 0.29 2.23
N VAL A 25 -10.17 0.61 3.18
CA VAL A 25 -10.52 0.81 4.58
C VAL A 25 -9.80 2.03 5.12
N ILE A 26 -10.55 2.89 5.81
CA ILE A 26 -9.99 3.98 6.62
C ILE A 26 -10.06 3.60 8.11
N VAL A 27 -8.94 3.74 8.81
CA VAL A 27 -8.83 3.36 10.24
C VAL A 27 -8.85 4.62 11.11
N GLY A 28 -9.93 4.81 11.86
CA GLY A 28 -10.13 5.96 12.75
C GLY A 28 -10.34 5.53 14.21
N GLY A 29 -9.34 5.73 15.07
CA GLY A 29 -9.42 5.30 16.47
C GLY A 29 -9.63 3.79 16.59
N SER A 30 -10.72 3.37 17.23
CA SER A 30 -11.12 1.95 17.36
C SER A 30 -12.07 1.47 16.25
N MET A 31 -12.37 2.30 15.27
CA MET A 31 -13.32 2.01 14.20
C MET A 31 -12.61 1.85 12.85
N MET A 32 -13.16 0.97 12.01
CA MET A 32 -12.80 0.83 10.61
C MET A 32 -14.03 1.09 9.75
N LEU A 33 -13.86 1.88 8.69
CA LEU A 33 -14.89 2.11 7.69
C LEU A 33 -14.38 1.61 6.34
N GLY A 34 -15.09 0.64 5.77
CA GLY A 34 -14.80 0.08 4.45
C GLY A 34 -15.58 0.80 3.35
N ALA A 35 -14.97 0.94 2.17
CA ALA A 35 -15.60 1.41 0.95
C ALA A 35 -14.96 0.74 -0.26
N ASP A 36 -15.74 0.39 -1.26
CA ASP A 36 -15.22 -0.13 -2.52
C ASP A 36 -15.02 1.03 -3.49
N TRP A 37 -13.81 1.14 -4.05
CA TRP A 37 -13.47 2.16 -5.04
C TRP A 37 -13.35 1.49 -6.41
N ASP A 38 -13.62 2.25 -7.47
CA ASP A 38 -13.27 1.80 -8.82
C ASP A 38 -11.75 1.57 -8.88
N ARG A 39 -11.34 0.50 -9.58
CA ARG A 39 -9.91 0.22 -9.75
C ARG A 39 -9.17 1.39 -10.38
N GLU A 40 -9.81 2.08 -11.31
CA GLU A 40 -9.25 3.25 -11.98
C GLU A 40 -8.96 4.40 -11.00
N ASP A 41 -9.84 4.63 -10.02
CA ASP A 41 -9.63 5.65 -8.98
C ASP A 41 -8.44 5.32 -8.08
N VAL A 42 -8.26 4.03 -7.71
CA VAL A 42 -7.10 3.59 -6.93
C VAL A 42 -5.80 3.77 -7.72
N VAL A 43 -5.80 3.36 -8.99
CA VAL A 43 -4.64 3.53 -9.90
C VAL A 43 -4.30 5.01 -10.07
N GLU A 44 -5.30 5.86 -10.28
CA GLU A 44 -5.10 7.30 -10.43
C GLU A 44 -4.54 7.92 -9.14
N HIS A 45 -5.08 7.52 -7.98
CA HIS A 45 -4.61 8.00 -6.67
C HIS A 45 -3.14 7.66 -6.43
N VAL A 46 -2.74 6.39 -6.66
CA VAL A 46 -1.35 5.93 -6.54
C VAL A 46 -0.44 6.70 -7.50
N THR A 47 -0.87 6.86 -8.75
CA THR A 47 -0.08 7.56 -9.78
C THR A 47 0.13 9.04 -9.42
N LYS A 48 -0.93 9.73 -8.99
CA LYS A 48 -0.86 11.15 -8.56
C LYS A 48 0.00 11.34 -7.31
N ALA A 49 -0.01 10.37 -6.41
CA ALA A 49 0.82 10.39 -5.19
C ALA A 49 2.29 10.04 -5.47
N GLY A 50 2.62 9.49 -6.64
CA GLY A 50 3.96 9.01 -6.99
C GLY A 50 4.31 7.66 -6.36
N GLY A 51 3.31 6.89 -5.91
CA GLY A 51 3.50 5.60 -5.25
C GLY A 51 2.51 5.35 -4.11
N ALA A 52 2.85 4.39 -3.26
CA ALA A 52 2.11 4.08 -2.04
C ALA A 52 3.07 3.62 -0.94
N GLN A 53 2.66 3.66 0.33
CA GLN A 53 3.46 3.05 1.39
C GLN A 53 3.08 1.57 1.53
N LEU A 54 4.07 0.67 1.69
CA LEU A 54 3.81 -0.71 2.06
C LEU A 54 3.17 -0.77 3.47
N GLY A 55 2.03 -1.43 3.55
CA GLY A 55 1.32 -1.67 4.80
C GLY A 55 2.14 -2.51 5.77
N GLY A 56 1.89 -2.33 7.08
CA GLY A 56 2.53 -3.18 8.08
C GLY A 56 2.02 -4.64 8.02
N PRO A 57 2.68 -5.57 8.74
CA PRO A 57 2.34 -7.00 8.71
C PRO A 57 0.86 -7.31 8.98
N LEU A 58 0.21 -6.53 9.85
CA LEU A 58 -1.22 -6.67 10.12
C LEU A 58 -2.07 -6.31 8.90
N ALA A 59 -1.77 -5.19 8.25
CA ALA A 59 -2.52 -4.73 7.09
C ALA A 59 -2.33 -5.69 5.91
N VAL A 60 -1.10 -6.15 5.67
CA VAL A 60 -0.79 -7.19 4.68
C VAL A 60 -1.53 -8.50 5.01
N GLY A 61 -1.48 -8.98 6.26
CA GLY A 61 -2.19 -10.19 6.67
C GLY A 61 -3.72 -10.10 6.56
N MET A 62 -4.28 -8.89 6.53
CA MET A 62 -5.71 -8.62 6.29
C MET A 62 -6.06 -8.43 4.82
N GLY A 63 -5.11 -8.57 3.89
CA GLY A 63 -5.34 -8.29 2.47
C GLY A 63 -5.30 -6.81 2.10
N HIS A 64 -4.84 -5.90 2.97
CA HIS A 64 -4.83 -4.43 2.80
C HIS A 64 -3.42 -3.80 2.84
N GLY A 65 -2.48 -4.37 2.09
CA GLY A 65 -1.06 -4.02 2.10
C GLY A 65 -0.69 -2.73 1.37
N LEU A 66 -1.63 -2.06 0.69
CA LEU A 66 -1.39 -0.75 0.07
C LEU A 66 -1.87 0.38 0.98
N CYS A 67 -0.97 1.14 1.59
CA CYS A 67 -1.32 2.36 2.33
C CYS A 67 -1.31 3.57 1.39
N LEU A 68 -2.51 3.99 0.96
CA LEU A 68 -2.71 5.07 -0.02
C LEU A 68 -2.57 6.47 0.58
N ASP A 69 -2.86 6.62 1.87
CA ASP A 69 -2.65 7.86 2.62
C ASP A 69 -2.33 7.54 4.09
N PRO A 70 -1.05 7.64 4.50
CA PRO A 70 -0.64 7.38 5.88
C PRO A 70 -1.21 8.38 6.89
N ARG A 71 -1.55 9.61 6.48
CA ARG A 71 -2.13 10.64 7.36
C ARG A 71 -3.57 10.31 7.69
N ARG A 72 -4.29 9.75 6.71
CA ARG A 72 -5.68 9.30 6.89
C ARG A 72 -5.80 7.86 7.32
N ARG A 73 -4.71 7.08 7.29
CA ARG A 73 -4.72 5.62 7.52
C ARG A 73 -5.69 4.93 6.55
N LEU A 74 -5.61 5.33 5.28
CA LEU A 74 -6.38 4.76 4.18
C LEU A 74 -5.56 3.63 3.56
N PHE A 75 -6.13 2.44 3.55
CA PHE A 75 -5.54 1.25 2.96
C PHE A 75 -6.43 0.69 1.85
N ALA A 76 -5.82 0.10 0.84
CA ALA A 76 -6.49 -0.59 -0.25
C ALA A 76 -6.10 -2.07 -0.26
N ALA A 77 -7.02 -2.89 -0.77
CA ALA A 77 -6.80 -4.30 -0.97
C ALA A 77 -5.66 -4.56 -1.96
N HIS A 78 -4.97 -5.68 -1.78
CA HIS A 78 -3.91 -6.14 -2.66
C HIS A 78 -4.12 -7.59 -3.06
N ASP A 79 -3.47 -8.00 -4.15
CA ASP A 79 -3.35 -9.41 -4.52
C ASP A 79 -2.29 -10.09 -3.64
N PRO A 80 -2.66 -11.10 -2.84
CA PRO A 80 -1.78 -11.67 -1.82
C PRO A 80 -0.57 -12.40 -2.42
N GLU A 81 -0.70 -13.02 -3.59
CA GLU A 81 0.41 -13.72 -4.24
C GLU A 81 1.43 -12.71 -4.79
N ARG A 82 0.94 -11.66 -5.46
CA ARG A 82 1.79 -10.59 -5.99
C ARG A 82 2.48 -9.80 -4.89
N MET A 83 1.81 -9.54 -3.77
CA MET A 83 2.42 -8.87 -2.63
C MET A 83 3.49 -9.72 -1.96
N ALA A 84 3.24 -11.01 -1.74
CA ALA A 84 4.26 -11.90 -1.19
C ALA A 84 5.51 -11.96 -2.09
N ALA A 85 5.33 -11.98 -3.41
CA ALA A 85 6.43 -11.92 -4.37
C ALA A 85 7.19 -10.58 -4.30
N LEU A 86 6.48 -9.46 -4.19
CA LEU A 86 7.08 -8.13 -4.05
C LEU A 86 7.88 -8.01 -2.73
N GLU A 87 7.31 -8.45 -1.60
CA GLU A 87 8.01 -8.45 -0.31
C GLU A 87 9.27 -9.32 -0.34
N ALA A 88 9.26 -10.45 -1.06
CA ALA A 88 10.44 -11.27 -1.25
C ALA A 88 11.52 -10.57 -2.10
N THR A 89 11.13 -9.85 -3.16
CA THR A 89 12.04 -9.03 -3.96
C THR A 89 12.67 -7.92 -3.12
N ILE A 90 11.86 -7.18 -2.36
CA ILE A 90 12.32 -6.11 -1.48
C ILE A 90 13.31 -6.64 -0.42
N ALA A 91 13.02 -7.79 0.17
CA ALA A 91 13.91 -8.41 1.16
C ALA A 91 15.24 -8.88 0.57
N ALA A 92 15.30 -9.14 -0.75
CA ALA A 92 16.49 -9.58 -1.46
C ALA A 92 17.39 -8.41 -1.93
N GLU A 93 16.89 -7.18 -1.98
CA GLU A 93 17.62 -5.97 -2.39
C GLU A 93 17.82 -5.01 -1.21
N PRO A 94 18.94 -5.10 -0.47
CA PRO A 94 19.14 -4.33 0.75
C PRO A 94 19.74 -2.95 0.46
N GLU A 95 18.97 -1.98 -0.04
CA GLU A 95 19.29 -0.56 0.22
C GLU A 95 18.02 0.28 0.47
N PRO A 96 17.89 0.93 1.65
CA PRO A 96 16.81 1.89 1.87
C PRO A 96 17.18 3.24 1.24
N GLN A 97 16.27 3.82 0.44
CA GLN A 97 16.24 5.27 0.25
C GLN A 97 15.85 5.92 1.58
N SER A 98 16.84 6.20 2.43
CA SER A 98 16.64 6.97 3.65
C SER A 98 16.27 8.41 3.27
N VAL A 99 15.03 8.81 3.49
CA VAL A 99 14.68 10.23 3.56
C VAL A 99 15.13 10.74 4.92
N ALA A 100 16.16 11.59 4.92
CA ALA A 100 16.58 12.34 6.10
C ALA A 100 15.42 13.24 6.56
N ASP A 101 15.10 13.21 7.86
CA ASP A 101 14.20 14.18 8.48
C ASP A 101 14.72 15.61 8.25
N PRO A 102 13.91 16.56 7.74
CA PRO A 102 14.30 17.95 7.72
C PRO A 102 14.36 18.49 9.17
N ALA A 103 15.48 19.14 9.48
CA ALA A 103 15.84 19.74 10.77
C ALA A 103 14.91 20.89 11.20
#